data_AF-A0A7Y8CWB7-F1
#
_entry.id   AF-A0A7Y8CWB7-F1
#
_cell.length_a   1.000
_cell.length_b   1.000
_cell.length_c   1.000
_cell.angle_alpha   90.00
_cell.angle_beta   90.00
_cell.angle_gamma   90.00
#
_symmetry.space_group_name_H-M   'P 1'
#
loop_
_entity.id
_entity.type
_entity.pdbx_description
1 polymer ?
#
loop_
_entity_poly.entity_id
_entity_poly.type
_entity_poly.pdbx_seq_one_letter_code
_entity_poly.pdbx_strand_id
1 'polypeptide(L)'
;MRVLLLIVCFSAIIAGCGPTSRYEVSGDHVVFNTRRGPNFVSEADVTTFRPIGGLFAKDARHVFFGEEVVEGADPLSFSVIDAMTGRDAKSIYRASDRCDECDFESFQRVGDDWYVDKNAVYSALNNGWKRTERANSGSLTVINDWFAKDRSNVYLSGYRIAGADAASFKLASCGVCKVCGEDKNRCYWNDQAVPCDCKPHNGGDFAWPLPETAPGKARVRTLEMKSPVHVVSVDGVAEKAYLNFELAAGEHVLGLNCLDAKTGLAGTLPIKVKAGRLYRLEPFDDQACGLRLQQHATVRGKAFGPEIRLDNVPGSVSGVRPNGVLEAVLPSGRQTLTFTCRDVTRETVRQASSHLELELAPGYFYQVDASFNAPENKCDVRVVTAEPL
;
A
#
# COMPACT_ATOMS: atom_id res chain seq x y z
N MET A 1 -15.42 -71.93 36.37
CA MET A 1 -14.29 -71.20 35.66
C MET A 1 -14.86 -70.19 34.65
N ARG A 2 -15.54 -69.15 35.18
CA ARG A 2 -16.24 -67.91 34.78
C ARG A 2 -15.23 -66.84 34.34
N VAL A 3 -14.94 -66.74 33.03
CA VAL A 3 -14.15 -65.74 32.28
C VAL A 3 -15.02 -64.50 32.04
N LEU A 4 -14.94 -63.46 32.88
CA LEU A 4 -15.15 -61.99 32.90
C LEU A 4 -14.38 -61.31 31.76
N LEU A 5 -14.98 -61.05 30.57
CA LEU A 5 -14.71 -60.17 29.41
C LEU A 5 -14.92 -58.70 29.78
N LEU A 6 -13.88 -57.99 30.28
CA LEU A 6 -13.59 -56.56 30.46
C LEU A 6 -13.58 -55.84 29.10
N ILE A 7 -14.71 -55.29 28.61
CA ILE A 7 -14.99 -54.28 27.56
C ILE A 7 -14.35 -52.95 27.97
N VAL A 8 -13.07 -52.70 27.65
CA VAL A 8 -12.34 -51.43 27.64
C VAL A 8 -12.89 -50.54 26.51
N CYS A 9 -13.91 -49.69 26.76
CA CYS A 9 -14.43 -48.43 26.16
C CYS A 9 -13.28 -47.50 25.75
N PHE A 10 -12.63 -47.75 24.60
CA PHE A 10 -11.77 -46.84 23.81
C PHE A 10 -12.54 -45.59 23.41
N SER A 11 -12.77 -44.64 24.36
CA SER A 11 -13.15 -43.24 24.04
C SER A 11 -12.30 -42.68 22.90
N ALA A 12 -12.60 -42.92 21.62
CA ALA A 12 -12.52 -42.20 20.34
C ALA A 12 -12.62 -40.68 20.53
N ILE A 13 -11.49 -40.04 20.93
CA ILE A 13 -11.23 -38.58 20.76
C ILE A 13 -11.61 -38.16 19.34
N ILE A 14 -12.85 -37.90 19.05
CA ILE A 14 -13.42 -37.07 17.99
C ILE A 14 -12.58 -35.81 17.77
N ALA A 15 -11.40 -35.83 17.04
CA ALA A 15 -10.71 -34.75 16.30
C ALA A 15 -11.70 -33.95 15.46
N GLY A 16 -12.51 -33.14 16.12
CA GLY A 16 -13.21 -31.91 15.66
C GLY A 16 -12.34 -31.10 14.70
N CYS A 17 -12.31 -31.35 13.35
CA CYS A 17 -12.07 -30.53 12.15
C CYS A 17 -12.47 -29.07 12.36
N GLY A 18 -11.64 -28.31 13.26
CA GLY A 18 -11.58 -26.83 13.25
C GLY A 18 -10.33 -26.35 12.51
N PRO A 19 -10.33 -25.07 11.75
CA PRO A 19 -9.18 -24.62 10.95
C PRO A 19 -7.85 -24.87 11.68
N THR A 20 -7.08 -25.91 11.40
CA THR A 20 -5.75 -26.26 11.94
C THR A 20 -4.89 -25.01 12.11
N SER A 21 -4.94 -24.45 13.33
CA SER A 21 -3.99 -23.39 13.73
C SER A 21 -2.57 -23.70 13.22
N ARG A 22 -1.96 -22.69 12.60
CA ARG A 22 -0.58 -22.82 12.08
C ARG A 22 0.42 -22.85 13.23
N TYR A 23 -0.10 -22.83 14.48
CA TYR A 23 0.80 -22.89 15.66
C TYR A 23 0.85 -24.33 16.19
N GLU A 24 2.06 -24.75 16.61
CA GLU A 24 2.23 -26.06 17.26
C GLU A 24 3.16 -25.94 18.47
N VAL A 25 2.62 -26.52 19.55
CA VAL A 25 3.51 -26.59 20.74
C VAL A 25 4.34 -27.87 20.67
N SER A 26 5.71 -27.74 20.57
CA SER A 26 6.63 -28.90 20.53
C SER A 26 7.60 -28.84 21.71
N GLY A 27 7.38 -29.71 22.66
CA GLY A 27 8.25 -29.70 23.86
C GLY A 27 8.15 -28.38 24.63
N ASP A 28 9.35 -27.69 24.61
CA ASP A 28 9.38 -26.47 25.45
C ASP A 28 9.32 -25.21 24.56
N HIS A 29 8.90 -25.46 23.30
CA HIS A 29 8.81 -24.24 22.48
C HIS A 29 7.55 -24.28 21.62
N VAL A 30 7.20 -23.07 21.18
CA VAL A 30 6.06 -22.95 20.24
C VAL A 30 6.61 -22.63 18.85
N VAL A 31 5.93 -23.35 17.85
CA VAL A 31 6.40 -23.09 16.48
C VAL A 31 5.21 -22.63 15.63
N PHE A 32 5.55 -21.69 14.72
CA PHE A 32 4.56 -21.24 13.73
C PHE A 32 4.96 -21.78 12.35
N ASN A 33 4.01 -22.49 11.75
CA ASN A 33 4.36 -23.15 10.48
C ASN A 33 4.00 -22.25 9.28
N THR A 34 5.09 -22.00 8.43
CA THR A 34 4.89 -21.20 7.20
C THR A 34 5.20 -22.08 5.98
N ARG A 35 4.98 -21.49 4.83
CA ARG A 35 5.31 -22.25 3.61
C ARG A 35 6.82 -22.46 3.48
N ARG A 36 7.58 -21.63 4.11
CA ARG A 36 9.06 -21.73 4.01
C ARG A 36 9.63 -22.58 5.14
N GLY A 37 8.72 -23.06 5.98
CA GLY A 37 9.17 -23.92 7.10
C GLY A 37 8.74 -23.35 8.45
N PRO A 38 8.96 -24.15 9.58
CA PRO A 38 8.53 -23.73 10.93
C PRO A 38 9.44 -22.63 11.50
N ASN A 39 8.79 -21.62 12.03
CA ASN A 39 9.52 -20.57 12.77
C ASN A 39 9.21 -20.61 14.27
N PHE A 40 10.31 -20.35 15.07
CA PHE A 40 10.10 -20.35 16.54
C PHE A 40 9.37 -19.06 16.97
N VAL A 41 8.48 -19.30 17.90
CA VAL A 41 7.90 -18.12 18.58
C VAL A 41 8.63 -17.89 19.90
N SER A 42 9.69 -17.21 19.82
CA SER A 42 10.77 -17.21 20.82
C SER A 42 10.28 -16.68 22.16
N GLU A 43 9.19 -15.87 22.26
CA GLU A 43 8.84 -15.27 23.58
C GLU A 43 7.59 -15.94 24.15
N ALA A 44 7.25 -17.06 23.56
CA ALA A 44 5.96 -17.65 23.98
C ALA A 44 6.16 -18.49 25.25
N ASP A 45 5.17 -18.26 26.11
CA ASP A 45 5.09 -19.17 27.27
C ASP A 45 4.25 -20.41 26.92
N VAL A 46 4.97 -21.52 26.89
CA VAL A 46 4.35 -22.75 26.30
C VAL A 46 3.18 -23.20 27.19
N THR A 47 3.27 -22.79 28.51
CA THR A 47 2.25 -23.33 29.44
C THR A 47 0.90 -22.62 29.25
N THR A 48 0.99 -21.41 28.83
CA THR A 48 -0.31 -20.69 28.76
C THR A 48 -0.61 -20.32 27.31
N PHE A 49 0.15 -20.86 26.38
CA PHE A 49 0.03 -20.46 24.96
C PHE A 49 -1.25 -21.08 24.37
N ARG A 50 -1.88 -20.20 23.64
CA ARG A 50 -3.12 -20.73 23.03
C ARG A 50 -3.43 -19.94 21.75
N PRO A 51 -3.65 -20.68 20.61
CA PRO A 51 -4.10 -20.00 19.39
C PRO A 51 -5.54 -19.47 19.53
N ILE A 52 -5.72 -18.26 19.04
CA ILE A 52 -7.05 -17.67 19.34
C ILE A 52 -7.70 -17.27 18.01
N GLY A 53 -7.35 -17.91 16.85
CA GLY A 53 -8.00 -17.71 15.52
C GLY A 53 -7.11 -16.89 14.58
N GLY A 54 -7.51 -17.08 13.22
CA GLY A 54 -6.61 -16.44 12.24
C GLY A 54 -5.14 -16.83 12.43
N LEU A 55 -4.34 -15.79 12.40
CA LEU A 55 -2.89 -16.04 12.58
C LEU A 55 -2.42 -15.48 13.93
N PHE A 56 -3.49 -15.42 14.89
CA PHE A 56 -3.14 -14.83 16.20
C PHE A 56 -3.09 -15.94 17.24
N ALA A 57 -2.24 -15.70 18.25
CA ALA A 57 -2.18 -16.51 19.49
C ALA A 57 -1.79 -15.63 20.68
N LYS A 58 -2.11 -16.17 21.84
CA LYS A 58 -1.71 -15.37 23.02
C LYS A 58 -1.25 -16.30 24.13
N ASP A 59 -0.41 -15.76 24.99
CA ASP A 59 -0.14 -16.37 26.32
C ASP A 59 -0.41 -15.37 27.43
N ALA A 60 0.05 -15.72 28.67
CA ALA A 60 -0.37 -14.89 29.81
C ALA A 60 0.18 -13.46 29.67
N ARG A 61 1.25 -13.33 28.78
CA ARG A 61 1.90 -12.00 28.79
C ARG A 61 1.84 -11.36 27.41
N HIS A 62 1.63 -12.21 26.40
CA HIS A 62 1.85 -11.61 25.07
C HIS A 62 0.73 -12.06 24.13
N VAL A 63 0.51 -11.14 23.16
CA VAL A 63 -0.26 -11.56 21.96
C VAL A 63 0.71 -11.73 20.80
N PHE A 64 0.38 -12.83 19.98
CA PHE A 64 1.30 -13.12 18.87
C PHE A 64 0.53 -13.11 17.55
N PHE A 65 1.19 -12.59 16.49
CA PHE A 65 0.76 -12.78 15.10
C PHE A 65 1.87 -13.51 14.34
N GLY A 66 1.56 -14.74 13.81
CA GLY A 66 2.66 -15.60 13.31
C GLY A 66 3.75 -15.84 14.36
N GLU A 67 4.95 -15.46 14.03
CA GLU A 67 6.05 -15.74 14.98
C GLU A 67 6.41 -14.47 15.76
N GLU A 68 5.69 -13.43 15.50
CA GLU A 68 6.09 -12.15 16.10
C GLU A 68 5.15 -11.77 17.25
N VAL A 69 5.78 -10.98 18.24
CA VAL A 69 4.95 -10.40 19.33
C VAL A 69 4.26 -9.13 18.79
N VAL A 70 2.96 -9.08 19.05
CA VAL A 70 2.25 -7.81 18.76
C VAL A 70 2.49 -6.81 19.90
N GLU A 71 3.38 -5.93 19.66
CA GLU A 71 3.83 -5.04 20.76
C GLU A 71 2.69 -4.12 21.21
N GLY A 72 2.49 -4.07 22.58
CA GLY A 72 1.52 -3.11 23.15
C GLY A 72 0.12 -3.72 23.27
N ALA A 73 -0.02 -4.96 22.64
CA ALA A 73 -1.37 -5.57 22.74
C ALA A 73 -1.57 -6.20 24.13
N ASP A 74 -2.80 -6.01 24.60
CA ASP A 74 -3.13 -6.57 25.93
C ASP A 74 -3.76 -7.98 25.76
N PRO A 75 -3.00 -8.98 26.25
CA PRO A 75 -3.47 -10.36 26.02
C PRO A 75 -4.77 -10.66 26.75
N LEU A 76 -5.06 -9.90 27.82
CA LEU A 76 -6.27 -10.22 28.61
C LEU A 76 -7.53 -9.77 27.86
N SER A 77 -7.43 -8.75 27.10
CA SER A 77 -8.68 -8.23 26.47
C SER A 77 -8.62 -8.41 24.95
N PHE A 78 -7.64 -9.15 24.43
CA PHE A 78 -7.45 -9.19 22.97
C PHE A 78 -8.49 -10.13 22.36
N SER A 79 -8.96 -9.69 21.24
CA SER A 79 -9.92 -10.54 20.50
C SER A 79 -9.66 -10.39 19.00
N VAL A 80 -10.01 -11.52 18.28
CA VAL A 80 -9.69 -11.56 16.84
C VAL A 80 -10.91 -11.07 16.05
N ILE A 81 -10.67 -10.10 15.16
CA ILE A 81 -11.74 -9.57 14.29
C ILE A 81 -11.78 -10.42 13.01
N ASP A 82 -10.67 -10.62 12.35
CA ASP A 82 -10.55 -11.57 11.23
C ASP A 82 -9.14 -12.17 11.21
N ALA A 83 -8.80 -12.85 9.96
CA ALA A 83 -7.57 -13.68 9.95
C ALA A 83 -6.33 -12.83 10.29
N MET A 84 -6.37 -11.54 10.13
CA MET A 84 -5.13 -10.75 10.33
C MET A 84 -5.41 -9.53 11.21
N THR A 85 -6.67 -9.36 11.65
CA THR A 85 -6.98 -8.13 12.40
C THR A 85 -7.57 -8.51 13.76
N GLY A 86 -6.99 -7.88 14.71
CA GLY A 86 -7.50 -8.08 16.08
C GLY A 86 -7.58 -6.77 16.85
N ARG A 87 -8.13 -6.92 18.04
CA ARG A 87 -8.26 -5.69 18.85
C ARG A 87 -8.14 -6.05 20.33
N ASP A 88 -7.59 -5.07 21.07
CA ASP A 88 -7.78 -5.16 22.53
C ASP A 88 -8.68 -4.03 23.03
N ALA A 89 -8.68 -3.71 24.33
CA ALA A 89 -9.72 -2.83 24.89
C ALA A 89 -9.54 -1.39 24.39
N LYS A 90 -8.33 -1.15 23.71
CA LYS A 90 -8.16 0.28 23.38
C LYS A 90 -7.57 0.44 21.98
N SER A 91 -7.16 -0.71 21.43
CA SER A 91 -6.39 -0.50 20.18
C SER A 91 -6.81 -1.56 19.15
N ILE A 92 -6.59 -1.15 17.87
CA ILE A 92 -6.82 -2.09 16.76
C ILE A 92 -5.48 -2.44 16.13
N TYR A 93 -5.45 -3.78 15.77
CA TYR A 93 -4.17 -4.25 15.22
C TYR A 93 -4.44 -5.00 13.92
N ARG A 94 -3.59 -4.79 12.95
CA ARG A 94 -3.54 -5.69 11.78
C ARG A 94 -2.15 -6.31 11.67
N ALA A 95 -2.18 -7.64 11.60
CA ALA A 95 -0.92 -8.37 11.81
C ALA A 95 -0.21 -7.92 13.09
N SER A 96 1.03 -7.42 12.98
CA SER A 96 1.69 -7.06 14.25
C SER A 96 1.73 -5.53 14.42
N ASP A 97 0.96 -4.82 13.53
CA ASP A 97 1.02 -3.35 13.62
C ASP A 97 -0.26 -2.79 14.25
N ARG A 98 -0.01 -1.74 15.13
CA ARG A 98 -1.16 -1.03 15.74
C ARG A 98 -1.67 0.06 14.78
N CYS A 99 -2.94 0.14 14.69
CA CYS A 99 -3.52 1.24 13.89
C CYS A 99 -3.65 2.52 14.72
N ASP A 100 -2.72 3.42 14.48
CA ASP A 100 -2.69 4.62 15.37
C ASP A 100 -3.73 5.64 14.92
N GLU A 101 -4.14 5.54 13.68
CA GLU A 101 -5.06 6.59 13.20
C GLU A 101 -6.51 6.13 13.29
N CYS A 102 -6.69 4.90 13.71
CA CYS A 102 -8.08 4.37 13.75
C CYS A 102 -8.81 4.87 15.00
N ASP A 103 -10.03 5.16 14.68
CA ASP A 103 -10.91 5.42 15.85
C ASP A 103 -11.45 4.09 16.39
N PHE A 104 -11.01 3.85 17.62
CA PHE A 104 -11.29 2.52 18.20
C PHE A 104 -12.79 2.30 18.36
N GLU A 105 -13.53 3.32 18.80
CA GLU A 105 -14.96 3.10 19.19
C GLU A 105 -15.83 2.85 17.96
N SER A 106 -15.45 3.36 16.84
CA SER A 106 -16.39 3.27 15.69
C SER A 106 -15.81 2.34 14.62
N PHE A 107 -14.73 1.63 14.93
CA PHE A 107 -14.06 0.83 13.90
C PHE A 107 -14.92 -0.41 13.58
N GLN A 108 -14.94 -0.61 12.25
CA GLN A 108 -15.81 -1.74 11.84
C GLN A 108 -15.25 -2.35 10.55
N ARG A 109 -15.36 -3.68 10.60
CA ARG A 109 -15.06 -4.37 9.32
C ARG A 109 -16.31 -4.39 8.42
N VAL A 110 -16.17 -3.92 7.20
CA VAL A 110 -17.39 -3.80 6.35
C VAL A 110 -17.22 -4.66 5.10
N GLY A 111 -16.12 -5.43 5.01
CA GLY A 111 -15.81 -6.39 3.91
C GLY A 111 -14.51 -7.13 4.22
N ASP A 112 -14.18 -8.11 3.31
CA ASP A 112 -13.00 -8.97 3.60
C ASP A 112 -11.73 -8.14 3.75
N ASP A 113 -11.67 -7.09 2.97
CA ASP A 113 -10.39 -6.32 3.04
C ASP A 113 -10.70 -4.84 3.25
N TRP A 114 -11.98 -4.57 3.79
CA TRP A 114 -12.32 -3.15 3.94
C TRP A 114 -12.81 -2.89 5.38
N TYR A 115 -12.38 -1.72 5.80
CA TYR A 115 -12.70 -1.33 7.19
C TYR A 115 -13.07 0.15 7.21
N VAL A 116 -13.99 0.47 8.19
CA VAL A 116 -14.31 1.91 8.34
C VAL A 116 -14.31 2.28 9.82
N ASP A 117 -13.99 3.53 10.01
CA ASP A 117 -14.40 4.18 11.28
C ASP A 117 -15.11 5.50 11.00
N LYS A 118 -15.44 6.21 12.06
CA LYS A 118 -16.29 7.40 11.82
C LYS A 118 -15.54 8.44 10.97
N ASN A 119 -14.17 8.28 10.88
CA ASN A 119 -13.39 9.36 10.21
C ASN A 119 -12.83 8.87 8.86
N ALA A 120 -12.82 7.49 8.71
CA ALA A 120 -11.98 7.11 7.54
C ALA A 120 -12.39 5.72 7.06
N VAL A 121 -11.96 5.49 5.76
CA VAL A 121 -12.07 4.13 5.16
C VAL A 121 -10.66 3.56 5.00
N TYR A 122 -10.61 2.21 5.30
CA TYR A 122 -9.29 1.55 5.21
C TYR A 122 -9.41 0.28 4.37
N SER A 123 -8.33 0.11 3.57
CA SER A 123 -8.26 -1.18 2.85
C SER A 123 -7.03 -1.97 3.33
N ALA A 124 -7.25 -3.29 3.40
CA ALA A 124 -6.10 -4.12 3.78
C ALA A 124 -5.13 -4.24 2.59
N LEU A 125 -3.83 -3.82 2.81
CA LEU A 125 -2.79 -3.92 1.75
C LEU A 125 -1.49 -4.44 2.36
N ASN A 126 -0.84 -5.55 1.83
CA ASN A 126 0.46 -6.13 2.24
C ASN A 126 0.55 -6.26 3.77
N ASN A 127 -0.55 -6.79 4.37
CA ASN A 127 -0.63 -7.13 5.81
C ASN A 127 -0.79 -5.88 6.68
N GLY A 128 -0.84 -4.62 5.96
CA GLY A 128 -1.05 -3.36 6.70
C GLY A 128 -2.39 -2.70 6.32
N TRP A 129 -2.39 -1.41 6.81
CA TRP A 129 -3.64 -0.64 6.56
C TRP A 129 -3.36 0.43 5.48
N LYS A 130 -4.31 0.42 4.60
CA LYS A 130 -4.26 1.64 3.74
C LYS A 130 -5.50 2.52 3.96
N ARG A 131 -5.12 3.71 4.45
CA ARG A 131 -6.24 4.68 4.52
C ARG A 131 -6.61 5.17 3.11
N THR A 132 -7.88 5.08 2.85
CA THR A 132 -8.35 5.54 1.52
C THR A 132 -8.62 7.05 1.53
N GLU A 133 -7.81 7.70 0.76
CA GLU A 133 -7.86 9.17 0.82
C GLU A 133 -9.17 9.69 0.21
N ARG A 134 -9.82 10.65 1.01
CA ARG A 134 -11.00 11.40 0.55
C ARG A 134 -12.22 10.49 0.42
N ALA A 135 -12.09 9.35 0.96
CA ALA A 135 -13.28 8.48 0.91
C ALA A 135 -14.26 8.88 2.02
N ASN A 136 -15.46 8.71 1.63
CA ASN A 136 -16.52 9.00 2.62
C ASN A 136 -16.97 7.70 3.30
N SER A 137 -16.63 7.68 4.60
CA SER A 137 -16.92 6.41 5.30
C SER A 137 -18.42 6.20 5.46
N GLY A 138 -19.26 7.30 5.45
CA GLY A 138 -20.71 7.19 5.70
C GLY A 138 -21.46 6.61 4.50
N SER A 139 -20.84 6.67 3.37
CA SER A 139 -21.60 6.19 2.20
C SER A 139 -20.86 5.06 1.51
N LEU A 140 -19.91 4.44 2.23
CA LEU A 140 -19.08 3.43 1.53
C LEU A 140 -19.91 2.18 1.25
N THR A 141 -19.80 1.72 0.05
CA THR A 141 -20.37 0.42 -0.34
C THR A 141 -19.25 -0.49 -0.86
N VAL A 142 -19.16 -1.64 -0.15
CA VAL A 142 -18.11 -2.59 -0.57
C VAL A 142 -18.67 -3.51 -1.66
N ILE A 143 -17.95 -3.53 -2.81
CA ILE A 143 -18.42 -4.37 -3.94
C ILE A 143 -17.79 -5.76 -3.82
N ASN A 144 -16.48 -5.86 -3.64
CA ASN A 144 -15.79 -7.12 -3.34
C ASN A 144 -14.46 -6.83 -2.63
N ASP A 145 -13.62 -7.94 -2.58
CA ASP A 145 -12.39 -7.76 -1.75
C ASP A 145 -11.45 -6.73 -2.39
N TRP A 146 -11.74 -6.31 -3.59
CA TRP A 146 -10.81 -5.36 -4.25
C TRP A 146 -11.49 -4.00 -4.44
N PHE A 147 -12.80 -3.97 -4.78
CA PHE A 147 -13.45 -2.68 -5.10
C PHE A 147 -14.39 -2.24 -3.98
N ALA A 148 -14.35 -0.93 -3.84
CA ALA A 148 -15.38 -0.26 -3.00
C ALA A 148 -15.71 1.11 -3.59
N LYS A 149 -16.90 1.53 -3.25
CA LYS A 149 -17.23 2.89 -3.74
C LYS A 149 -18.00 3.67 -2.68
N ASP A 150 -17.78 4.95 -2.77
CA ASP A 150 -18.72 5.84 -2.06
C ASP A 150 -19.56 6.65 -3.04
N ARG A 151 -20.26 7.64 -2.62
CA ARG A 151 -21.24 8.29 -3.52
C ARG A 151 -20.54 8.95 -4.71
N SER A 152 -19.25 9.24 -4.48
CA SER A 152 -18.62 10.06 -5.55
C SER A 152 -17.46 9.30 -6.19
N ASN A 153 -17.01 8.26 -5.47
CA ASN A 153 -15.73 7.72 -5.97
C ASN A 153 -15.77 6.18 -5.93
N VAL A 154 -14.89 5.63 -6.88
CA VAL A 154 -14.67 4.17 -6.86
C VAL A 154 -13.20 3.90 -6.49
N TYR A 155 -13.09 2.77 -5.68
CA TYR A 155 -11.73 2.52 -5.17
C TYR A 155 -11.34 1.07 -5.47
N LEU A 156 -10.03 0.92 -5.79
CA LEU A 156 -9.41 -0.42 -5.89
C LEU A 156 -8.31 -0.56 -4.83
N SER A 157 -8.55 -1.48 -3.86
CA SER A 157 -7.62 -1.72 -2.74
C SER A 157 -7.22 -0.41 -2.05
N GLY A 158 -8.21 0.53 -2.02
CA GLY A 158 -7.95 1.74 -1.20
C GLY A 158 -7.52 2.92 -2.08
N TYR A 159 -7.27 2.56 -3.39
CA TYR A 159 -6.89 3.67 -4.29
C TYR A 159 -8.08 4.11 -5.15
N ARG A 160 -8.24 5.37 -5.21
CA ARG A 160 -9.36 5.89 -6.03
C ARG A 160 -9.09 5.64 -7.52
N ILE A 161 -10.16 5.17 -8.25
CA ILE A 161 -10.06 5.01 -9.71
C ILE A 161 -10.56 6.28 -10.40
N ALA A 162 -9.66 6.99 -11.01
CA ALA A 162 -10.00 8.31 -11.60
C ALA A 162 -10.96 8.13 -12.78
N GLY A 163 -12.00 9.00 -12.76
CA GLY A 163 -12.90 9.07 -13.93
C GLY A 163 -14.00 8.00 -13.85
N ALA A 164 -13.86 7.11 -12.83
CA ALA A 164 -14.94 6.09 -12.73
C ALA A 164 -16.25 6.73 -12.23
N ASP A 165 -17.23 6.25 -12.89
CA ASP A 165 -18.55 6.73 -12.46
C ASP A 165 -19.10 5.83 -11.33
N ALA A 166 -19.16 6.49 -10.11
CA ALA A 166 -19.50 5.68 -8.90
C ALA A 166 -20.95 5.20 -8.97
N ALA A 167 -21.81 5.99 -9.56
CA ALA A 167 -23.26 5.64 -9.53
C ALA A 167 -23.55 4.40 -10.37
N SER A 168 -22.78 4.20 -11.41
CA SER A 168 -23.14 3.06 -12.30
C SER A 168 -22.07 1.97 -12.21
N PHE A 169 -21.09 2.15 -11.31
CA PHE A 169 -19.96 1.21 -11.31
C PHE A 169 -20.42 -0.14 -10.74
N LYS A 170 -19.88 -1.21 -11.38
CA LYS A 170 -20.16 -2.60 -10.94
C LYS A 170 -19.06 -3.52 -11.48
N LEU A 171 -19.16 -4.75 -10.93
CA LEU A 171 -18.18 -5.69 -11.48
C LEU A 171 -18.49 -5.99 -12.95
N ALA A 172 -17.35 -6.14 -13.64
CA ALA A 172 -17.52 -6.33 -15.10
C ALA A 172 -18.29 -7.63 -15.34
N SER A 173 -19.18 -7.63 -16.36
CA SER A 173 -20.10 -8.75 -16.67
C SER A 173 -19.33 -9.91 -17.33
N CYS A 174 -18.17 -9.60 -17.67
CA CYS A 174 -17.47 -10.65 -18.46
C CYS A 174 -16.96 -11.76 -17.55
N GLY A 175 -17.10 -11.71 -16.19
CA GLY A 175 -16.97 -12.79 -15.17
C GLY A 175 -15.57 -13.42 -15.21
N VAL A 176 -14.55 -12.75 -15.90
CA VAL A 176 -13.28 -13.49 -16.08
C VAL A 176 -12.20 -12.86 -15.18
N CYS A 177 -12.63 -11.76 -14.34
CA CYS A 177 -11.54 -11.14 -13.56
C CYS A 177 -12.15 -10.42 -12.35
N LYS A 178 -11.69 -10.88 -11.12
CA LYS A 178 -12.21 -10.32 -9.84
C LYS A 178 -11.77 -8.86 -9.66
N VAL A 179 -10.85 -8.46 -10.56
CA VAL A 179 -10.40 -7.05 -10.42
C VAL A 179 -10.82 -6.27 -11.66
N CYS A 180 -11.90 -6.70 -12.24
CA CYS A 180 -12.43 -5.96 -13.41
C CYS A 180 -13.80 -5.36 -13.06
N GLY A 181 -13.88 -4.04 -13.35
CA GLY A 181 -15.14 -3.32 -13.10
C GLY A 181 -15.60 -2.57 -14.37
N GLU A 182 -16.88 -2.20 -14.34
CA GLU A 182 -17.37 -1.36 -15.45
C GLU A 182 -18.34 -0.30 -14.92
N ASP A 183 -18.34 0.73 -15.68
CA ASP A 183 -19.39 1.75 -15.42
C ASP A 183 -20.04 2.15 -16.74
N LYS A 184 -20.96 3.15 -16.70
CA LYS A 184 -21.78 3.44 -17.90
C LYS A 184 -20.88 3.95 -19.03
N ASN A 185 -19.64 4.33 -18.66
CA ASN A 185 -18.83 4.97 -19.72
C ASN A 185 -17.77 3.99 -20.26
N ARG A 186 -17.37 3.00 -19.45
CA ARG A 186 -16.21 2.17 -19.90
C ARG A 186 -16.02 1.01 -18.94
N CYS A 187 -14.94 0.12 -19.31
CA CYS A 187 -14.54 -0.99 -18.40
C CYS A 187 -13.13 -0.74 -17.85
N TYR A 188 -12.97 -1.57 -16.76
CA TYR A 188 -11.68 -1.36 -16.08
C TYR A 188 -10.99 -2.72 -15.86
N TRP A 189 -9.75 -2.74 -16.27
CA TRP A 189 -8.85 -3.82 -15.85
C TRP A 189 -7.92 -3.32 -14.73
N ASN A 190 -8.23 -3.87 -13.43
CA ASN A 190 -7.72 -3.17 -12.22
C ASN A 190 -8.19 -1.72 -12.14
N ASP A 191 -7.27 -0.82 -12.21
CA ASP A 191 -7.71 0.60 -12.11
C ASP A 191 -7.52 1.29 -13.46
N GLN A 192 -7.32 0.44 -14.51
CA GLN A 192 -7.06 1.03 -15.83
C GLN A 192 -8.32 0.96 -16.70
N ALA A 193 -8.59 2.15 -17.29
CA ALA A 193 -9.78 2.16 -18.18
C ALA A 193 -9.46 1.43 -19.49
N VAL A 194 -10.33 0.45 -19.86
CA VAL A 194 -10.20 -0.31 -21.12
C VAL A 194 -11.59 -0.41 -21.77
N PRO A 195 -11.56 -0.70 -23.12
CA PRO A 195 -12.88 -0.96 -23.73
C PRO A 195 -13.54 -2.21 -23.13
N CYS A 196 -14.85 -2.29 -23.30
CA CYS A 196 -15.58 -3.42 -22.69
C CYS A 196 -15.63 -4.58 -23.68
N ASP A 197 -14.51 -5.03 -24.09
CA ASP A 197 -14.50 -6.07 -25.15
C ASP A 197 -14.10 -7.42 -24.54
N CYS A 198 -13.94 -7.50 -23.21
CA CYS A 198 -13.73 -8.74 -22.44
C CYS A 198 -12.43 -9.43 -22.84
N LYS A 199 -11.53 -8.60 -23.36
CA LYS A 199 -10.23 -9.22 -23.71
C LYS A 199 -9.25 -9.04 -22.54
N PRO A 200 -8.46 -10.12 -22.26
CA PRO A 200 -7.47 -9.98 -21.18
C PRO A 200 -6.40 -8.92 -21.51
N HIS A 201 -6.03 -8.15 -20.52
CA HIS A 201 -4.96 -7.16 -20.70
C HIS A 201 -3.73 -7.57 -19.86
N ASN A 202 -2.49 -7.51 -20.42
CA ASN A 202 -1.26 -7.82 -19.66
C ASN A 202 -0.80 -6.62 -18.82
N GLY A 203 -0.41 -6.92 -17.55
CA GLY A 203 0.11 -5.95 -16.55
C GLY A 203 1.21 -5.06 -17.15
N GLY A 204 1.95 -5.50 -18.21
CA GLY A 204 2.97 -4.66 -18.89
C GLY A 204 2.34 -3.53 -19.71
N ASP A 205 1.03 -3.66 -19.91
CA ASP A 205 0.34 -2.66 -20.76
C ASP A 205 0.02 -1.39 -19.98
N PHE A 206 0.30 -1.52 -18.57
CA PHE A 206 -0.14 -0.35 -17.79
C PHE A 206 0.97 0.04 -16.81
N ALA A 207 1.21 1.38 -16.72
CA ALA A 207 2.24 1.88 -15.78
C ALA A 207 1.87 1.53 -14.32
N TRP A 208 2.91 1.08 -13.47
CA TRP A 208 2.67 0.75 -12.04
C TRP A 208 2.32 2.02 -11.24
N PRO A 209 1.20 2.03 -10.53
CA PRO A 209 0.78 3.21 -9.76
C PRO A 209 1.82 3.57 -8.68
N LEU A 210 2.29 4.82 -8.63
CA LEU A 210 2.92 5.26 -7.36
C LEU A 210 1.85 5.77 -6.40
N PRO A 211 1.96 5.39 -5.06
CA PRO A 211 0.94 5.85 -4.13
C PRO A 211 0.96 7.38 -3.96
N GLU A 212 -0.32 8.04 -4.03
CA GLU A 212 -0.46 9.50 -3.68
C GLU A 212 0.21 9.83 -2.35
N THR A 213 0.96 11.07 -2.43
CA THR A 213 1.49 11.52 -1.13
C THR A 213 0.35 12.14 -0.30
N ALA A 214 0.14 11.52 0.89
CA ALA A 214 -0.92 12.04 1.78
C ALA A 214 -0.72 13.53 2.09
N PRO A 215 -1.89 14.24 2.24
CA PRO A 215 -1.77 15.66 2.59
C PRO A 215 -0.90 15.85 3.85
N GLY A 216 0.00 16.85 3.71
CA GLY A 216 0.81 17.20 4.91
C GLY A 216 2.07 16.32 4.99
N LYS A 217 2.18 15.38 4.04
CA LYS A 217 3.36 14.47 4.14
C LYS A 217 4.24 14.64 2.90
N ALA A 218 5.54 14.23 3.13
CA ALA A 218 6.48 14.20 2.00
C ALA A 218 6.89 12.74 1.72
N ARG A 219 7.20 12.58 0.43
CA ARG A 219 7.64 11.21 0.08
C ARG A 219 9.14 11.19 -0.20
N VAL A 220 9.73 10.17 0.46
CA VAL A 220 11.18 10.00 0.22
C VAL A 220 11.40 8.65 -0.44
N ARG A 221 12.32 8.74 -1.48
CA ARG A 221 12.58 7.48 -2.22
C ARG A 221 14.08 7.19 -2.20
N THR A 222 14.26 5.84 -2.21
CA THR A 222 15.69 5.45 -2.28
C THR A 222 15.95 4.76 -3.63
N LEU A 223 16.94 5.20 -4.52
CA LEU A 223 17.23 4.53 -5.81
C LEU A 223 17.80 3.12 -5.56
N GLU A 224 17.26 2.18 -6.41
CA GLU A 224 17.95 0.87 -6.50
C GLU A 224 19.47 1.03 -6.42
N MET A 225 19.93 1.46 -5.25
CA MET A 225 21.36 1.71 -4.95
C MET A 225 22.17 0.44 -5.22
N LYS A 226 23.04 0.43 -6.27
CA LYS A 226 24.04 -0.62 -6.58
C LYS A 226 24.77 -1.07 -5.30
N SER A 227 24.34 -0.52 -4.02
CA SER A 227 24.96 -0.95 -2.74
C SER A 227 23.92 -0.99 -1.63
N PRO A 228 23.81 -2.12 -0.66
CA PRO A 228 22.60 -2.35 0.13
C PRO A 228 22.48 -1.34 1.29
N VAL A 229 22.39 0.04 1.02
CA VAL A 229 21.97 0.90 2.15
C VAL A 229 20.46 0.80 2.32
N HIS A 230 20.00 0.28 3.62
CA HIS A 230 18.57 0.20 3.95
C HIS A 230 18.22 1.17 5.09
N VAL A 231 17.10 1.94 4.73
CA VAL A 231 16.57 2.69 5.89
C VAL A 231 15.89 1.72 6.85
N VAL A 232 16.41 1.70 8.11
CA VAL A 232 15.91 0.65 9.02
C VAL A 232 15.09 1.29 10.13
N SER A 233 15.24 2.71 10.17
CA SER A 233 14.37 3.36 11.16
C SER A 233 14.16 4.83 10.79
N VAL A 234 13.03 5.37 11.15
CA VAL A 234 12.72 6.81 11.08
C VAL A 234 12.39 7.31 12.48
N ASP A 235 13.26 8.32 12.90
CA ASP A 235 13.13 8.89 14.27
C ASP A 235 13.15 7.78 15.32
N GLY A 236 13.99 6.74 15.04
CA GLY A 236 14.23 5.76 16.15
C GLY A 236 13.21 4.63 16.11
N VAL A 237 12.23 4.72 15.18
CA VAL A 237 11.21 3.65 15.09
C VAL A 237 11.57 2.75 13.90
N ALA A 238 11.76 1.39 14.34
CA ALA A 238 12.16 0.41 13.31
C ALA A 238 11.15 0.37 12.15
N GLU A 239 11.66 0.76 10.97
CA GLU A 239 10.81 0.75 9.78
C GLU A 239 11.40 -0.20 8.73
N LYS A 240 10.61 -1.20 8.30
CA LYS A 240 11.10 -2.03 7.16
C LYS A 240 10.87 -1.31 5.83
N ALA A 241 11.44 -0.02 5.64
CA ALA A 241 11.04 0.81 4.48
C ALA A 241 11.86 0.40 3.25
N TYR A 242 11.21 -0.46 2.43
CA TYR A 242 11.90 -0.99 1.22
C TYR A 242 11.66 -0.05 0.05
N LEU A 243 12.30 1.21 0.10
CA LEU A 243 12.59 1.77 -1.24
C LEU A 243 11.67 2.96 -1.52
N ASN A 244 10.64 3.39 -0.45
CA ASN A 244 9.71 4.51 -0.61
C ASN A 244 8.87 4.67 0.66
N PHE A 245 9.09 5.83 1.37
CA PHE A 245 8.23 5.99 2.55
C PHE A 245 7.79 7.45 2.68
N GLU A 246 6.62 7.69 3.53
CA GLU A 246 6.10 9.06 3.73
C GLU A 246 6.47 9.55 5.15
N LEU A 247 6.89 10.83 5.08
CA LEU A 247 7.19 11.47 6.38
C LEU A 247 6.38 12.77 6.52
N ALA A 248 5.95 12.91 7.84
CA ALA A 248 5.37 14.25 8.09
C ALA A 248 6.39 15.36 7.82
N ALA A 249 5.81 16.49 7.46
CA ALA A 249 6.70 17.64 7.22
C ALA A 249 7.47 18.00 8.50
N GLY A 250 8.82 18.27 8.27
CA GLY A 250 9.61 18.68 9.44
C GLY A 250 10.95 17.92 9.47
N GLU A 251 11.57 17.95 10.66
CA GLU A 251 12.91 17.34 10.80
C GLU A 251 12.78 15.88 11.23
N HIS A 252 13.60 15.11 10.55
CA HIS A 252 13.59 13.67 10.88
C HIS A 252 15.02 13.13 10.85
N VAL A 253 15.15 11.97 11.60
CA VAL A 253 16.47 11.31 11.55
C VAL A 253 16.26 9.88 11.03
N LEU A 254 17.01 9.66 9.89
CA LEU A 254 16.89 8.30 9.33
C LEU A 254 18.03 7.41 9.85
N GLY A 255 17.61 6.17 10.30
CA GLY A 255 18.63 5.16 10.64
C GLY A 255 18.98 4.32 9.40
N LEU A 256 20.28 4.17 9.19
CA LEU A 256 20.67 3.47 7.94
C LEU A 256 21.48 2.22 8.32
N ASN A 257 21.13 1.21 7.51
CA ASN A 257 22.01 0.03 7.57
C ASN A 257 22.76 -0.10 6.23
N CYS A 258 24.10 0.17 6.34
CA CYS A 258 24.90 0.25 5.08
C CYS A 258 25.81 -0.96 4.98
N LEU A 259 25.34 -2.25 4.71
CA LEU A 259 25.94 -3.60 4.67
C LEU A 259 27.37 -3.54 4.10
N ASP A 260 28.49 -3.08 4.75
CA ASP A 260 29.82 -3.69 4.50
C ASP A 260 29.95 -5.00 5.30
N ALA A 261 29.67 -6.24 4.65
CA ALA A 261 29.81 -7.63 5.15
C ALA A 261 31.01 -7.77 6.11
N LYS A 262 31.82 -6.62 6.42
CA LYS A 262 32.99 -6.79 7.32
C LYS A 262 32.93 -5.79 8.48
N THR A 263 31.98 -4.74 8.49
CA THR A 263 32.11 -3.69 9.53
C THR A 263 30.74 -3.41 10.15
N GLY A 264 29.53 -4.10 9.63
CA GLY A 264 28.25 -3.84 10.33
C GLY A 264 28.01 -2.35 10.59
N LEU A 265 28.33 -1.37 9.75
CA LEU A 265 28.27 0.07 10.13
C LEU A 265 26.83 0.57 9.99
N ALA A 266 26.25 1.06 11.11
CA ALA A 266 24.95 1.76 11.26
C ALA A 266 25.19 3.27 11.38
N GLY A 267 24.56 3.96 10.41
CA GLY A 267 24.66 5.43 10.51
C GLY A 267 23.26 6.08 10.56
N THR A 268 23.38 7.47 10.91
CA THR A 268 22.10 8.23 10.89
C THR A 268 22.23 9.41 9.90
N LEU A 269 21.05 9.72 9.33
CA LEU A 269 21.02 10.86 8.39
C LEU A 269 19.86 11.81 8.76
N PRO A 270 20.29 12.97 9.26
CA PRO A 270 19.23 13.95 9.50
C PRO A 270 18.68 14.54 8.17
N ILE A 271 17.35 14.60 8.20
CA ILE A 271 16.75 15.19 6.98
C ILE A 271 15.63 16.15 7.39
N LYS A 272 15.36 17.06 6.49
CA LYS A 272 14.20 17.97 6.63
C LYS A 272 13.35 17.90 5.36
N VAL A 273 12.03 17.57 5.69
CA VAL A 273 11.18 17.46 4.48
C VAL A 273 9.98 18.39 4.61
N LYS A 274 9.40 18.77 3.50
CA LYS A 274 8.19 19.61 3.47
C LYS A 274 7.02 18.83 2.87
N ALA A 275 5.81 19.18 3.40
CA ALA A 275 4.61 18.44 2.96
C ALA A 275 4.40 18.61 1.45
N GLY A 276 4.10 17.41 0.78
CA GLY A 276 3.68 17.46 -0.63
C GLY A 276 4.90 17.39 -1.55
N ARG A 277 6.14 17.16 -0.76
CA ARG A 277 7.34 17.19 -1.61
C ARG A 277 7.89 15.76 -1.77
N LEU A 278 8.55 15.59 -2.95
CA LEU A 278 9.19 14.28 -3.18
C LEU A 278 10.72 14.43 -3.17
N TYR A 279 11.28 13.63 -2.37
CA TYR A 279 12.75 13.70 -2.22
C TYR A 279 13.36 12.37 -2.66
N ARG A 280 14.67 12.61 -3.07
CA ARG A 280 15.42 11.38 -3.43
C ARG A 280 16.70 11.27 -2.60
N LEU A 281 16.84 9.96 -2.08
CA LEU A 281 18.12 9.72 -1.38
C LEU A 281 19.14 9.17 -2.38
N GLU A 282 20.34 9.93 -2.45
CA GLU A 282 21.37 9.44 -3.39
C GLU A 282 22.74 9.40 -2.71
N PRO A 283 23.57 8.49 -3.29
CA PRO A 283 24.95 8.46 -2.74
C PRO A 283 25.67 9.79 -2.96
N PHE A 284 26.27 10.34 -1.91
CA PHE A 284 26.93 11.67 -2.05
C PHE A 284 28.44 11.48 -2.02
N ASP A 285 28.94 10.21 -1.50
CA ASP A 285 30.39 9.93 -1.56
C ASP A 285 30.61 8.41 -1.55
N ASP A 286 31.95 8.03 -1.79
CA ASP A 286 32.29 6.58 -1.89
C ASP A 286 32.26 5.92 -0.51
N GLN A 287 31.81 6.70 0.54
CA GLN A 287 31.68 6.05 1.87
C GLN A 287 30.40 5.20 1.95
N ALA A 288 30.49 4.00 2.67
CA ALA A 288 29.47 2.94 2.82
C ALA A 288 28.14 3.51 3.33
N CYS A 289 28.15 4.91 3.99
CA CYS A 289 26.84 5.49 4.38
C CYS A 289 26.76 6.95 3.91
N GLY A 290 27.46 7.33 2.84
CA GLY A 290 27.44 8.75 2.39
C GLY A 290 26.20 9.04 1.54
N LEU A 291 25.02 9.14 2.19
CA LEU A 291 23.80 9.49 1.43
C LEU A 291 23.42 10.94 1.71
N ARG A 292 22.87 11.45 0.65
CA ARG A 292 22.31 12.80 0.89
C ARG A 292 20.90 12.88 0.29
N LEU A 293 20.17 13.67 0.96
CA LEU A 293 18.79 13.92 0.46
C LEU A 293 18.82 15.01 -0.59
N GLN A 294 18.45 14.59 -1.82
CA GLN A 294 18.41 15.62 -2.88
C GLN A 294 16.96 15.96 -3.26
N GLN A 295 16.95 17.24 -3.42
CA GLN A 295 15.63 17.72 -3.91
C GLN A 295 15.73 18.06 -5.40
N HIS A 296 14.89 17.41 -6.20
CA HIS A 296 14.92 17.68 -7.66
C HIS A 296 13.63 18.39 -8.07
N ALA A 297 13.90 19.06 -9.27
CA ALA A 297 12.65 19.63 -9.81
C ALA A 297 11.55 18.56 -9.95
N THR A 298 10.45 19.04 -9.46
CA THR A 298 9.32 18.07 -9.47
C THR A 298 8.21 18.60 -10.39
N VAL A 299 7.75 17.62 -11.25
CA VAL A 299 6.55 17.96 -12.05
C VAL A 299 5.35 17.14 -11.56
N ARG A 300 4.30 17.95 -11.22
CA ARG A 300 3.05 17.27 -10.84
C ARG A 300 1.95 17.65 -11.83
N GLY A 301 1.29 16.59 -12.30
CA GLY A 301 0.20 16.89 -13.27
C GLY A 301 -1.17 16.54 -12.69
N LYS A 302 -2.08 17.51 -12.94
CA LYS A 302 -3.50 17.18 -12.65
C LYS A 302 -4.19 16.68 -13.92
N ALA A 303 -4.74 15.53 -13.67
CA ALA A 303 -5.44 15.00 -14.87
C ALA A 303 -6.95 15.14 -14.68
N PHE A 304 -7.49 15.82 -15.77
CA PHE A 304 -8.97 15.92 -15.75
C PHE A 304 -9.54 15.08 -16.90
N GLY A 305 -10.15 14.09 -16.54
CA GLY A 305 -10.70 13.37 -17.71
C GLY A 305 -9.77 12.21 -18.13
N PRO A 306 -10.07 11.25 -19.31
CA PRO A 306 -9.56 9.88 -19.41
C PRO A 306 -8.03 9.83 -19.52
N GLU A 307 -7.46 9.04 -18.86
CA GLU A 307 -6.14 8.50 -18.52
C GLU A 307 -5.01 9.32 -19.14
N ILE A 308 -4.19 10.10 -18.37
CA ILE A 308 -3.03 10.86 -18.86
C ILE A 308 -1.76 10.16 -18.35
N ARG A 309 -0.89 9.99 -19.37
CA ARG A 309 0.38 9.34 -19.01
C ARG A 309 1.55 10.27 -19.37
N LEU A 310 2.59 10.19 -18.46
CA LEU A 310 3.87 10.85 -18.79
C LEU A 310 4.88 9.79 -19.22
N ASP A 311 5.28 9.67 -20.54
CA ASP A 311 5.94 8.52 -21.20
C ASP A 311 7.47 8.69 -21.15
N ASN A 312 8.04 9.90 -21.01
CA ASN A 312 9.53 9.98 -21.11
C ASN A 312 10.08 10.69 -19.87
N VAL A 313 10.31 9.90 -18.78
CA VAL A 313 10.92 10.54 -17.59
C VAL A 313 12.32 9.95 -17.39
N PRO A 314 13.43 10.73 -17.87
CA PRO A 314 14.81 10.25 -17.69
C PRO A 314 15.18 10.08 -16.22
N GLY A 315 15.63 8.72 -15.78
CA GLY A 315 16.22 8.52 -14.43
C GLY A 315 15.15 8.49 -13.34
N SER A 316 13.76 8.49 -13.75
CA SER A 316 12.62 8.42 -12.80
C SER A 316 11.80 7.17 -13.10
N VAL A 317 11.39 6.50 -11.99
CA VAL A 317 10.28 5.51 -11.97
C VAL A 317 8.94 6.26 -12.12
N SER A 318 8.53 6.53 -13.27
CA SER A 318 7.15 6.89 -13.61
C SER A 318 6.14 6.03 -12.83
N GLY A 319 5.69 6.46 -11.63
CA GLY A 319 4.45 5.74 -11.25
C GLY A 319 3.22 6.63 -11.49
N VAL A 320 2.66 6.45 -12.69
CA VAL A 320 1.35 7.07 -12.98
C VAL A 320 0.31 6.57 -11.96
N ARG A 321 -0.02 7.56 -11.07
CA ARG A 321 -1.25 7.17 -10.35
C ARG A 321 -2.47 7.25 -11.29
N PRO A 322 -3.23 6.29 -11.25
CA PRO A 322 -4.54 6.29 -11.93
C PRO A 322 -5.49 7.34 -11.35
N ASN A 323 -4.95 8.35 -10.31
CA ASN A 323 -5.87 9.36 -9.74
C ASN A 323 -5.52 10.75 -10.31
N GLY A 324 -4.97 10.85 -11.67
CA GLY A 324 -4.95 12.20 -12.26
C GLY A 324 -3.75 13.02 -11.81
N VAL A 325 -2.84 12.37 -10.85
CA VAL A 325 -1.67 13.22 -10.51
C VAL A 325 -0.40 12.48 -10.96
N LEU A 326 0.16 13.03 -12.00
CA LEU A 326 1.50 12.61 -12.48
C LEU A 326 2.61 13.35 -11.74
N GLU A 327 3.41 12.41 -10.88
CA GLU A 327 4.51 13.13 -10.21
C GLU A 327 5.86 12.55 -10.69
N ALA A 328 6.70 13.47 -11.12
CA ALA A 328 8.04 13.00 -11.53
C ALA A 328 9.11 13.97 -11.01
N VAL A 329 10.15 13.26 -10.48
CA VAL A 329 11.35 14.07 -10.13
C VAL A 329 12.33 14.04 -11.31
N LEU A 330 12.71 15.30 -11.76
CA LEU A 330 13.52 15.34 -12.98
C LEU A 330 14.80 16.15 -12.73
N PRO A 331 15.87 15.79 -13.46
CA PRO A 331 17.08 16.62 -13.36
C PRO A 331 16.82 18.06 -13.82
N SER A 332 17.65 18.99 -13.18
CA SER A 332 17.51 20.40 -13.61
C SER A 332 18.01 20.55 -15.06
N GLY A 333 17.52 21.61 -15.72
CA GLY A 333 17.91 21.86 -17.11
C GLY A 333 16.75 21.64 -18.07
N ARG A 334 17.15 21.73 -19.34
CA ARG A 334 16.08 21.62 -20.37
C ARG A 334 15.60 20.17 -20.48
N GLN A 335 14.24 20.14 -20.29
CA GLN A 335 13.64 18.80 -20.38
C GLN A 335 12.48 18.83 -21.37
N THR A 336 12.39 17.66 -22.10
CA THR A 336 11.19 17.51 -22.94
C THR A 336 10.31 16.37 -22.38
N LEU A 337 9.11 16.83 -22.01
CA LEU A 337 8.20 15.83 -21.42
C LEU A 337 7.12 15.46 -22.45
N THR A 338 6.87 14.08 -22.51
CA THR A 338 5.81 13.62 -23.44
C THR A 338 4.59 13.15 -22.62
N PHE A 339 3.49 13.78 -23.04
CA PHE A 339 2.24 13.39 -22.36
C PHE A 339 1.35 12.64 -23.36
N THR A 340 0.85 11.50 -22.82
CA THR A 340 -0.16 10.76 -23.63
C THR A 340 -1.52 10.78 -22.93
N CYS A 341 -2.51 11.26 -23.74
CA CYS A 341 -3.89 11.30 -23.21
C CYS A 341 -4.73 10.24 -23.93
N ARG A 342 -5.39 9.51 -23.11
CA ARG A 342 -6.29 8.50 -23.74
C ARG A 342 -7.75 8.78 -23.35
N ASP A 343 -8.58 8.63 -24.38
CA ASP A 343 -10.03 8.63 -24.14
C ASP A 343 -10.59 7.23 -24.40
N VAL A 344 -10.95 6.62 -23.27
CA VAL A 344 -11.40 5.21 -23.41
C VAL A 344 -12.91 5.17 -23.18
N THR A 345 -13.62 4.66 -24.20
CA THR A 345 -15.07 4.38 -24.05
C THR A 345 -15.30 2.86 -24.01
N ARG A 346 -16.53 2.66 -23.93
CA ARG A 346 -16.83 1.20 -23.86
C ARG A 346 -16.40 0.49 -25.14
N GLU A 347 -16.21 1.21 -26.31
CA GLU A 347 -15.97 0.49 -27.59
C GLU A 347 -14.61 0.90 -28.17
N THR A 348 -14.15 2.00 -27.82
CA THR A 348 -12.97 2.46 -28.58
C THR A 348 -11.98 3.12 -27.61
N VAL A 349 -10.71 3.10 -28.14
CA VAL A 349 -9.64 3.83 -27.43
C VAL A 349 -9.04 4.86 -28.41
N ARG A 350 -9.25 6.15 -28.00
CA ARG A 350 -8.51 7.20 -28.74
C ARG A 350 -7.35 7.75 -27.90
N GLN A 351 -6.20 8.01 -28.71
CA GLN A 351 -5.05 8.50 -27.93
C GLN A 351 -4.32 9.59 -28.74
N ALA A 352 -3.80 10.55 -27.94
CA ALA A 352 -3.00 11.63 -28.54
C ALA A 352 -1.84 11.99 -27.60
N SER A 353 -0.74 12.48 -28.27
CA SER A 353 0.41 12.85 -27.43
C SER A 353 0.77 14.32 -27.66
N SER A 354 1.27 14.88 -26.53
CA SER A 354 1.77 16.26 -26.63
C SER A 354 3.13 16.35 -25.92
N HIS A 355 3.92 17.34 -26.44
CA HIS A 355 5.26 17.53 -25.84
C HIS A 355 5.34 18.89 -25.16
N LEU A 356 5.92 18.80 -23.97
CA LEU A 356 6.11 20.06 -23.23
C LEU A 356 7.59 20.24 -22.91
N GLU A 357 8.08 21.36 -23.45
CA GLU A 357 9.49 21.68 -23.14
C GLU A 357 9.57 22.62 -21.93
N LEU A 358 10.36 22.14 -20.93
CA LEU A 358 10.50 22.99 -19.73
C LEU A 358 11.99 23.16 -19.38
N GLU A 359 12.26 24.38 -19.01
CA GLU A 359 13.57 24.58 -18.35
C GLU A 359 13.42 24.47 -16.83
N LEU A 360 13.88 23.30 -16.30
CA LEU A 360 13.62 23.00 -14.88
C LEU A 360 14.77 23.53 -14.01
N ALA A 361 14.32 24.20 -12.95
CA ALA A 361 15.33 24.71 -12.00
C ALA A 361 15.32 23.81 -10.75
N PRO A 362 16.50 23.61 -10.22
CA PRO A 362 16.56 22.80 -8.99
C PRO A 362 15.71 23.41 -7.87
N GLY A 363 14.90 22.46 -7.21
CA GLY A 363 14.10 22.88 -6.03
C GLY A 363 12.78 23.56 -6.44
N TYR A 364 12.49 23.42 -7.74
CA TYR A 364 11.22 24.02 -8.19
C TYR A 364 10.18 22.91 -8.41
N PHE A 365 8.99 23.43 -8.09
CA PHE A 365 7.83 22.55 -8.35
C PHE A 365 7.04 23.11 -9.54
N TYR A 366 6.82 22.10 -10.52
CA TYR A 366 6.04 22.52 -11.71
C TYR A 366 4.72 21.75 -11.75
N GLN A 367 3.71 22.64 -11.75
CA GLN A 367 2.39 21.98 -11.91
C GLN A 367 1.92 22.09 -13.36
N VAL A 368 1.60 20.83 -13.84
CA VAL A 368 1.11 20.84 -15.24
C VAL A 368 -0.32 20.28 -15.28
N ASP A 369 -1.09 20.89 -16.23
CA ASP A 369 -2.44 20.37 -16.46
C ASP A 369 -2.50 19.72 -17.86
N ALA A 370 -3.05 18.52 -17.76
CA ALA A 370 -3.27 17.87 -19.07
C ALA A 370 -4.71 17.39 -19.19
N SER A 371 -5.19 17.57 -20.49
CA SER A 371 -6.58 17.10 -20.73
C SER A 371 -6.69 16.62 -22.18
N PHE A 372 -7.67 15.61 -22.27
CA PHE A 372 -7.90 15.12 -23.64
C PHE A 372 -9.08 15.87 -24.28
N ASN A 373 -8.79 16.52 -25.46
CA ASN A 373 -9.86 17.14 -26.27
C ASN A 373 -10.40 16.12 -27.30
N ALA A 374 -11.59 15.56 -26.89
CA ALA A 374 -12.12 14.41 -27.67
C ALA A 374 -12.47 14.81 -29.09
N PRO A 375 -13.08 16.00 -29.32
CA PRO A 375 -13.47 16.37 -30.69
C PRO A 375 -12.25 16.57 -31.60
N GLU A 376 -11.15 16.95 -31.03
CA GLU A 376 -10.00 17.24 -31.90
C GLU A 376 -8.93 16.15 -31.75
N ASN A 377 -9.30 15.11 -31.02
CA ASN A 377 -8.29 14.07 -30.74
C ASN A 377 -6.91 14.67 -30.42
N LYS A 378 -7.05 15.55 -29.43
CA LYS A 378 -5.81 16.27 -29.08
C LYS A 378 -5.60 16.21 -27.56
N CYS A 379 -4.22 16.04 -27.20
CA CYS A 379 -3.83 16.08 -25.77
C CYS A 379 -3.30 17.48 -25.43
N ASP A 380 -4.14 18.20 -24.62
CA ASP A 380 -3.73 19.57 -24.25
C ASP A 380 -2.95 19.56 -22.92
N VAL A 381 -1.70 20.15 -23.10
CA VAL A 381 -0.87 20.18 -21.87
C VAL A 381 -0.32 21.60 -21.69
N ARG A 382 -0.50 21.98 -20.39
CA ARG A 382 0.10 23.33 -20.17
C ARG A 382 0.62 23.41 -18.72
N VAL A 383 1.61 24.38 -18.58
CA VAL A 383 2.16 24.58 -17.22
C VAL A 383 1.26 25.59 -16.48
N VAL A 384 0.85 25.15 -15.35
CA VAL A 384 -0.07 26.00 -14.55
C VAL A 384 0.73 26.89 -13.59
N THR A 385 1.76 26.31 -13.02
CA THR A 385 2.58 27.15 -12.12
C THR A 385 3.99 26.57 -12.04
N ALA A 386 4.89 27.55 -11.78
CA ALA A 386 6.28 27.20 -11.42
C ALA A 386 6.71 27.99 -10.18
N GLU A 387 6.79 27.25 -9.10
CA GLU A 387 7.12 28.01 -7.87
C GLU A 387 8.31 27.35 -7.15
N PRO A 388 9.08 28.26 -6.56
CA PRO A 388 10.19 27.68 -5.78
C PRO A 388 9.67 26.83 -4.61
N LEU A 389 10.27 25.69 -4.49
CA LEU A 389 9.88 24.76 -3.42
C LEU A 389 10.53 25.18 -2.10
#